data_AF-A0AAN8N768-F1
#
_entry.id   AF-A0AAN8N768-F1
#
_cell.length_a   1.000
_cell.length_b   1.000
_cell.length_c   1.000
_cell.angle_alpha   90.00
_cell.angle_beta   90.00
_cell.angle_gamma   90.00
#
_symmetry.space_group_name_H-M   'P 1'
#
loop_
_entity.id
_entity.type
_entity.pdbx_description
1 polymer ?
#
loop_
_entity_poly.entity_id
_entity_poly.type
_entity_poly.pdbx_seq_one_letter_code
_entity_poly.pdbx_strand_id
1 'polypeptide(L)'
;MSLITVLSMLGSLVAGVAVAVGHHFFYLSHDGHIVGTSADQEWVLRIGTGLTFLVRFFYSFSLGIVLVQVFWGSFQNTLGTTMGTADRAFEIRTNPAALFDLGFWAFSPMMVFHGIVYWLLPLALVIAPSSLTITIRRNSDELELLYEYHRRNLFLAYLIPGVLVVVGCIVGVINIMGSTKSYSSTLSTVIRTSRNESLDRLIQITDRNGGNPLPKNLARTKVRLASLYGTSVALDGENFAIEIVGYVSGNMADNGTRQAHRGDGQGDEGRLGVQ
;
A
#
# COMPACT_ATOMS: atom_id res chain seq x y z
N MET A 1 -8.88 19.07 -2.59
CA MET A 1 -8.56 17.66 -2.92
C MET A 1 -8.55 16.77 -1.70
N SER A 2 -7.93 17.17 -0.58
CA SER A 2 -7.89 16.37 0.67
C SER A 2 -9.25 15.93 1.19
N LEU A 3 -10.28 16.79 1.11
CA LEU A 3 -11.63 16.45 1.54
C LEU A 3 -12.21 15.25 0.78
N ILE A 4 -12.05 15.19 -0.55
CA ILE A 4 -12.59 14.08 -1.37
C ILE A 4 -11.89 12.77 -0.97
N THR A 5 -10.58 12.79 -0.78
CA THR A 5 -9.81 11.62 -0.34
C THR A 5 -10.27 11.11 1.03
N VAL A 6 -10.46 12.01 2.00
CA VAL A 6 -10.98 11.65 3.34
C VAL A 6 -12.39 11.09 3.25
N LEU A 7 -13.28 11.74 2.47
CA LEU A 7 -14.65 11.26 2.27
C LEU A 7 -14.69 9.89 1.57
N SER A 8 -13.85 9.65 0.58
CA SER A 8 -13.76 8.33 -0.08
C SER A 8 -13.23 7.25 0.86
N MET A 9 -12.23 7.58 1.69
CA MET A 9 -11.62 6.65 2.64
C MET A 9 -12.59 6.27 3.78
N LEU A 10 -13.22 7.26 4.41
CA LEU A 10 -14.17 7.04 5.50
C LEU A 10 -15.51 6.53 4.97
N GLY A 11 -15.98 7.05 3.84
CA GLY A 11 -17.23 6.64 3.21
C GLY A 11 -17.20 5.17 2.78
N SER A 12 -16.09 4.69 2.23
CA SER A 12 -15.93 3.26 1.93
C SER A 12 -15.88 2.39 3.19
N LEU A 13 -15.19 2.82 4.25
CA LEU A 13 -15.24 2.13 5.54
C LEU A 13 -16.67 2.01 6.08
N VAL A 14 -17.42 3.11 6.12
CA VAL A 14 -18.81 3.14 6.58
C VAL A 14 -19.70 2.26 5.70
N ALA A 15 -19.53 2.31 4.37
CA ALA A 15 -20.27 1.45 3.45
C ALA A 15 -19.98 -0.05 3.72
N GLY A 16 -18.72 -0.42 3.96
CA GLY A 16 -18.34 -1.79 4.33
C GLY A 16 -19.02 -2.26 5.62
N VAL A 17 -19.04 -1.41 6.64
CA VAL A 17 -19.75 -1.70 7.91
C VAL A 17 -21.26 -1.83 7.69
N ALA A 18 -21.87 -0.94 6.90
CA ALA A 18 -23.30 -0.99 6.59
C ALA A 18 -23.68 -2.30 5.88
N VAL A 19 -22.86 -2.76 4.92
CA VAL A 19 -23.07 -4.04 4.24
C VAL A 19 -22.89 -5.21 5.21
N ALA A 20 -21.90 -5.17 6.11
CA ALA A 20 -21.70 -6.21 7.12
C ALA A 20 -22.90 -6.34 8.07
N VAL A 21 -23.48 -5.19 8.47
CA VAL A 21 -24.72 -5.14 9.26
C VAL A 21 -25.91 -5.69 8.46
N GLY A 22 -26.03 -5.32 7.17
CA GLY A 22 -27.04 -5.89 6.27
C GLY A 22 -26.91 -7.41 6.15
N HIS A 23 -25.68 -7.93 6.06
CA HIS A 23 -25.42 -9.37 6.02
C HIS A 23 -25.80 -10.07 7.33
N HIS A 24 -25.51 -9.45 8.47
CA HIS A 24 -25.96 -9.95 9.77
C HIS A 24 -27.49 -10.09 9.81
N PHE A 25 -28.23 -9.07 9.39
CA PHE A 25 -29.69 -9.12 9.37
C PHE A 25 -30.24 -10.11 8.34
N PHE A 26 -29.58 -10.24 7.19
CA PHE A 26 -29.93 -11.23 6.18
C PHE A 26 -29.81 -12.67 6.72
N TYR A 27 -28.73 -13.00 7.43
CA TYR A 27 -28.60 -14.33 8.05
C TYR A 27 -29.54 -14.51 9.24
N LEU A 28 -29.76 -13.46 10.05
CA LEU A 28 -30.72 -13.51 11.13
C LEU A 28 -32.15 -13.76 10.64
N SER A 29 -32.53 -13.22 9.48
CA SER A 29 -33.87 -13.47 8.92
C SER A 29 -34.06 -14.89 8.41
N HIS A 30 -32.98 -15.64 8.15
CA HIS A 30 -33.03 -17.04 7.72
C HIS A 30 -32.83 -18.01 8.87
N ASP A 31 -32.30 -17.55 10.01
CA ASP A 31 -32.06 -18.39 11.19
C ASP A 31 -33.35 -19.11 11.64
N GLY A 32 -33.24 -20.42 11.85
CA GLY A 32 -34.35 -21.27 12.26
C GLY A 32 -35.45 -21.51 11.22
N HIS A 33 -35.34 -20.98 9.99
CA HIS A 33 -36.29 -21.29 8.91
C HIS A 33 -35.97 -22.66 8.28
N ILE A 34 -37.02 -23.37 7.88
CA ILE A 34 -36.90 -24.64 7.15
C ILE A 34 -36.30 -24.36 5.77
N VAL A 35 -35.28 -25.13 5.40
CA VAL A 35 -34.64 -25.07 4.10
C VAL A 35 -35.64 -25.58 3.06
N GLY A 36 -35.95 -24.72 2.08
CA GLY A 36 -36.83 -25.06 0.97
C GLY A 36 -36.16 -25.97 -0.05
N THR A 37 -36.25 -25.61 -1.32
CA THR A 37 -35.58 -26.38 -2.38
C THR A 37 -34.07 -26.19 -2.34
N SER A 38 -33.32 -27.09 -2.99
CA SER A 38 -31.88 -26.91 -3.18
C SER A 38 -31.54 -25.58 -3.87
N ALA A 39 -32.41 -25.11 -4.76
CA ALA A 39 -32.23 -23.82 -5.43
C ALA A 39 -32.34 -22.64 -4.46
N ASP A 40 -33.31 -22.68 -3.53
CA ASP A 40 -33.47 -21.64 -2.51
C ASP A 40 -32.23 -21.56 -1.61
N GLN A 41 -31.73 -22.73 -1.21
CA GLN A 41 -30.50 -22.86 -0.43
C GLN A 41 -29.29 -22.25 -1.13
N GLU A 42 -29.09 -22.59 -2.41
CA GLU A 42 -27.99 -22.03 -3.18
C GLU A 42 -28.07 -20.51 -3.27
N TRP A 43 -29.26 -19.94 -3.47
CA TRP A 43 -29.43 -18.50 -3.55
C TRP A 43 -29.12 -17.79 -2.24
N VAL A 44 -29.53 -18.33 -1.10
CA VAL A 44 -29.17 -17.79 0.22
C VAL A 44 -27.65 -17.76 0.40
N LEU A 45 -26.97 -18.84 0.06
CA LEU A 45 -25.50 -18.94 0.15
C LEU A 45 -24.79 -18.00 -0.84
N ARG A 46 -25.31 -17.86 -2.07
CA ARG A 46 -24.76 -16.94 -3.09
C ARG A 46 -24.91 -15.49 -2.67
N ILE A 47 -26.05 -15.10 -2.10
CA ILE A 47 -26.27 -13.75 -1.59
C ILE A 47 -25.29 -13.45 -0.44
N GLY A 48 -25.16 -14.36 0.54
CA GLY A 48 -24.22 -14.18 1.64
C GLY A 48 -22.76 -14.10 1.18
N THR A 49 -22.39 -14.90 0.18
CA THR A 49 -21.09 -14.81 -0.50
C THR A 49 -20.89 -13.45 -1.15
N GLY A 50 -21.89 -12.97 -1.92
CA GLY A 50 -21.87 -11.65 -2.57
C GLY A 50 -21.74 -10.49 -1.59
N LEU A 51 -22.46 -10.52 -0.47
CA LEU A 51 -22.35 -9.54 0.61
C LEU A 51 -20.94 -9.54 1.21
N THR A 52 -20.33 -10.72 1.39
CA THR A 52 -18.95 -10.83 1.88
C THR A 52 -17.94 -10.22 0.91
N PHE A 53 -18.10 -10.45 -0.40
CA PHE A 53 -17.30 -9.78 -1.42
C PHE A 53 -17.44 -8.26 -1.36
N LEU A 54 -18.65 -7.76 -1.13
CA LEU A 54 -18.92 -6.33 -1.07
C LEU A 54 -18.30 -5.67 0.19
N VAL A 55 -18.38 -6.31 1.37
CA VAL A 55 -17.65 -5.85 2.57
C VAL A 55 -16.16 -5.78 2.29
N ARG A 56 -15.58 -6.85 1.72
CA ARG A 56 -14.16 -6.90 1.36
C ARG A 56 -13.80 -5.79 0.39
N PHE A 57 -14.57 -5.58 -0.67
CA PHE A 57 -14.34 -4.54 -1.67
C PHE A 57 -14.19 -3.17 -1.01
N PHE A 58 -15.14 -2.81 -0.15
CA PHE A 58 -15.13 -1.52 0.55
C PHE A 58 -13.94 -1.37 1.50
N TYR A 59 -13.60 -2.40 2.27
CA TYR A 59 -12.42 -2.40 3.14
C TYR A 59 -11.12 -2.30 2.35
N SER A 60 -10.97 -3.06 1.26
CA SER A 60 -9.80 -2.99 0.38
C SER A 60 -9.67 -1.62 -0.29
N PHE A 61 -10.77 -0.99 -0.68
CA PHE A 61 -10.77 0.36 -1.26
C PHE A 61 -10.26 1.39 -0.25
N SER A 62 -10.77 1.35 0.98
CA SER A 62 -10.33 2.23 2.07
C SER A 62 -8.83 2.04 2.38
N LEU A 63 -8.38 0.80 2.56
CA LEU A 63 -6.96 0.46 2.78
C LEU A 63 -6.06 0.94 1.63
N GLY A 64 -6.53 0.85 0.39
CA GLY A 64 -5.80 1.35 -0.78
C GLY A 64 -5.51 2.84 -0.69
N ILE A 65 -6.49 3.64 -0.23
CA ILE A 65 -6.31 5.08 -0.02
C ILE A 65 -5.34 5.33 1.14
N VAL A 66 -5.52 4.62 2.26
CA VAL A 66 -4.65 4.73 3.45
C VAL A 66 -3.19 4.46 3.08
N LEU A 67 -2.91 3.37 2.37
CA LEU A 67 -1.56 2.99 1.94
C LEU A 67 -0.84 4.11 1.17
N VAL A 68 -1.57 4.80 0.28
CA VAL A 68 -1.00 5.94 -0.46
C VAL A 68 -0.65 7.08 0.48
N GLN A 69 -1.53 7.44 1.43
CA GLN A 69 -1.24 8.55 2.34
C GLN A 69 -0.09 8.23 3.30
N VAL A 70 -0.07 7.00 3.83
CA VAL A 70 1.02 6.54 4.71
C VAL A 70 2.34 6.50 3.94
N PHE A 71 2.36 6.03 2.69
CA PHE A 71 3.56 6.04 1.87
C PHE A 71 4.16 7.44 1.75
N TRP A 72 3.36 8.41 1.30
CA TRP A 72 3.87 9.76 1.06
C TRP A 72 4.24 10.47 2.36
N GLY A 73 3.49 10.24 3.45
CA GLY A 73 3.85 10.73 4.78
C GLY A 73 5.17 10.14 5.28
N SER A 74 5.37 8.83 5.17
CA SER A 74 6.64 8.18 5.53
C SER A 74 7.79 8.65 4.63
N PHE A 75 7.55 8.81 3.34
CA PHE A 75 8.57 9.20 2.36
C PHE A 75 9.07 10.64 2.56
N GLN A 76 8.22 11.54 3.08
CA GLN A 76 8.61 12.90 3.49
C GLN A 76 9.39 12.94 4.79
N ASN A 77 8.97 12.14 5.77
CA ASN A 77 9.54 12.15 7.12
C ASN A 77 10.82 11.31 7.25
N THR A 78 11.21 10.57 6.20
CA THR A 78 12.41 9.71 6.20
C THR A 78 13.65 10.49 5.78
N LEU A 79 14.81 10.23 6.41
CA LEU A 79 16.09 10.84 6.03
C LEU A 79 16.66 10.35 4.68
N GLY A 80 16.10 9.28 4.13
CA GLY A 80 16.39 8.70 2.81
C GLY A 80 16.12 7.20 2.79
N THR A 81 15.41 6.72 1.77
CA THR A 81 15.08 5.30 1.57
C THR A 81 15.61 4.83 0.23
N THR A 82 15.96 3.55 0.08
CA THR A 82 16.43 3.06 -1.21
C THR A 82 15.28 3.01 -2.22
N MET A 83 15.55 3.23 -3.51
CA MET A 83 14.52 3.09 -4.56
C MET A 83 13.87 1.70 -4.52
N GLY A 84 14.67 0.65 -4.28
CA GLY A 84 14.13 -0.71 -4.15
C GLY A 84 13.14 -0.84 -2.99
N THR A 85 13.41 -0.22 -1.83
CA THR A 85 12.46 -0.22 -0.70
C THR A 85 11.21 0.61 -0.99
N ALA A 86 11.33 1.72 -1.72
CA ALA A 86 10.17 2.49 -2.17
C ALA A 86 9.30 1.69 -3.15
N ASP A 87 9.89 0.93 -4.06
CA ASP A 87 9.16 0.06 -5.00
C ASP A 87 8.38 -1.04 -4.27
N ARG A 88 8.97 -1.65 -3.22
CA ARG A 88 8.27 -2.61 -2.36
C ARG A 88 6.98 -2.07 -1.77
N ALA A 89 6.95 -0.77 -1.46
CA ALA A 89 5.76 -0.11 -0.93
C ALA A 89 4.59 -0.09 -1.94
N PHE A 90 4.89 -0.03 -3.24
CA PHE A 90 3.89 -0.13 -4.31
C PHE A 90 3.53 -1.58 -4.64
N GLU A 91 4.47 -2.51 -4.49
CA GLU A 91 4.26 -3.95 -4.71
C GLU A 91 3.45 -4.64 -3.61
N ILE A 92 3.33 -4.05 -2.42
CA ILE A 92 2.72 -4.69 -1.24
C ILE A 92 1.29 -5.23 -1.49
N ARG A 93 0.54 -4.64 -2.43
CA ARG A 93 -0.83 -5.08 -2.78
C ARG A 93 -0.89 -6.18 -3.82
N THR A 94 0.21 -6.43 -4.54
CA THR A 94 0.29 -7.41 -5.64
C THR A 94 1.23 -8.56 -5.32
N ASN A 95 2.20 -8.35 -4.43
CA ASN A 95 3.19 -9.34 -4.02
C ASN A 95 3.31 -9.40 -2.49
N PRO A 96 2.83 -10.47 -1.83
CA PRO A 96 2.91 -10.60 -0.37
C PRO A 96 4.34 -10.81 0.13
N ALA A 97 5.30 -11.18 -0.75
CA ALA A 97 6.70 -11.34 -0.37
C ALA A 97 7.31 -10.02 0.16
N ALA A 98 6.77 -8.87 -0.25
CA ALA A 98 7.19 -7.56 0.26
C ALA A 98 7.01 -7.42 1.78
N LEU A 99 6.11 -8.20 2.40
CA LEU A 99 5.90 -8.20 3.86
C LEU A 99 7.09 -8.77 4.64
N PHE A 100 7.99 -9.51 3.98
CA PHE A 100 9.17 -10.11 4.61
C PHE A 100 10.45 -9.28 4.43
N ASP A 101 10.37 -8.12 3.77
CA ASP A 101 11.52 -7.23 3.56
C ASP A 101 11.77 -6.35 4.79
N LEU A 102 12.81 -6.66 5.58
CA LEU A 102 13.17 -5.92 6.78
C LEU A 102 13.54 -4.45 6.51
N GLY A 103 14.05 -4.13 5.32
CA GLY A 103 14.31 -2.74 4.91
C GLY A 103 13.01 -1.96 4.76
N PHE A 104 11.96 -2.61 4.26
CA PHE A 104 10.63 -2.03 4.16
C PHE A 104 9.95 -1.87 5.54
N TRP A 105 10.15 -2.82 6.45
CA TRP A 105 9.74 -2.65 7.86
C TRP A 105 10.39 -1.42 8.50
N ALA A 106 11.69 -1.22 8.28
CA ALA A 106 12.39 -0.05 8.80
C ALA A 106 11.91 1.28 8.16
N PHE A 107 11.49 1.24 6.90
CA PHE A 107 10.93 2.40 6.20
C PHE A 107 9.56 2.80 6.75
N SER A 108 8.63 1.85 6.87
CA SER A 108 7.29 2.15 7.40
C SER A 108 6.61 0.90 7.98
N PRO A 109 6.73 0.64 9.29
CA PRO A 109 6.04 -0.47 9.95
C PRO A 109 4.52 -0.39 9.77
N MET A 110 3.99 0.83 9.70
CA MET A 110 2.57 1.06 9.53
C MET A 110 2.09 0.63 8.13
N MET A 111 2.87 0.85 7.07
CA MET A 111 2.50 0.32 5.74
C MET A 111 2.47 -1.20 5.74
N VAL A 112 3.44 -1.84 6.39
CA VAL A 112 3.48 -3.30 6.49
C VAL A 112 2.27 -3.83 7.23
N PHE A 113 1.89 -3.20 8.35
CA PHE A 113 0.67 -3.53 9.08
C PHE A 113 -0.57 -3.50 8.18
N HIS A 114 -0.76 -2.45 7.38
CA HIS A 114 -1.87 -2.39 6.43
C HIS A 114 -1.78 -3.43 5.31
N GLY A 115 -0.58 -3.74 4.85
CA GLY A 115 -0.35 -4.83 3.91
C GLY A 115 -0.81 -6.16 4.48
N ILE A 116 -0.45 -6.46 5.73
CA ILE A 116 -0.91 -7.66 6.43
C ILE A 116 -2.44 -7.69 6.49
N VAL A 117 -3.08 -6.58 6.91
CA VAL A 117 -4.56 -6.50 6.94
C VAL A 117 -5.15 -6.75 5.55
N TYR A 118 -4.61 -6.12 4.51
CA TYR A 118 -5.05 -6.29 3.12
C TYR A 118 -4.98 -7.75 2.66
N TRP A 119 -3.90 -8.46 3.00
CA TRP A 119 -3.71 -9.87 2.67
C TRP A 119 -4.52 -10.84 3.54
N LEU A 120 -5.01 -10.39 4.71
CA LEU A 120 -5.88 -11.17 5.58
C LEU A 120 -7.38 -10.96 5.31
N LEU A 121 -7.77 -9.88 4.61
CA LEU A 121 -9.16 -9.67 4.15
C LEU A 121 -9.79 -10.87 3.42
N PRO A 122 -9.07 -11.66 2.58
CA PRO A 122 -9.61 -12.89 2.01
C PRO A 122 -10.10 -13.92 3.02
N LEU A 123 -9.59 -13.96 4.26
CA LEU A 123 -10.05 -14.92 5.26
C LEU A 123 -11.51 -14.66 5.67
N ALA A 124 -11.95 -13.41 5.62
CA ALA A 124 -13.36 -13.07 5.83
C ALA A 124 -14.27 -13.71 4.76
N LEU A 125 -13.77 -13.94 3.53
CA LEU A 125 -14.53 -14.64 2.48
C LEU A 125 -14.81 -16.10 2.80
N VAL A 126 -14.03 -16.72 3.68
CA VAL A 126 -14.24 -18.12 4.08
C VAL A 126 -15.18 -18.18 5.27
N ILE A 127 -14.90 -17.38 6.31
CA ILE A 127 -15.59 -17.46 7.60
C ILE A 127 -17.01 -16.88 7.52
N ALA A 128 -17.21 -15.79 6.77
CA ALA A 128 -18.50 -15.12 6.76
C ALA A 128 -19.59 -15.96 6.08
N PRO A 129 -19.41 -16.52 4.87
CA PRO A 129 -20.42 -17.37 4.26
C PRO A 129 -20.65 -18.67 5.04
N SER A 130 -19.62 -19.20 5.71
CA SER A 130 -19.73 -20.39 6.57
C SER A 130 -20.43 -20.11 7.90
N SER A 131 -20.85 -18.87 8.17
CA SER A 131 -21.56 -18.53 9.40
C SER A 131 -23.05 -18.91 9.35
N LEU A 132 -23.58 -19.28 8.19
CA LEU A 132 -24.89 -19.89 8.04
C LEU A 132 -24.70 -21.36 7.65
N THR A 133 -25.13 -22.27 8.53
CA THR A 133 -25.01 -23.72 8.33
C THR A 133 -26.38 -24.35 8.24
N ILE A 134 -26.43 -25.61 7.82
CA ILE A 134 -27.67 -26.38 7.75
C ILE A 134 -27.58 -27.49 8.78
N THR A 135 -28.61 -27.57 9.62
CA THR A 135 -28.76 -28.62 10.62
C THR A 135 -29.98 -29.45 10.32
N ILE A 136 -29.91 -30.72 10.70
CA ILE A 136 -31.05 -31.64 10.61
C ILE A 136 -31.70 -31.66 11.99
N ARG A 137 -32.98 -31.30 12.07
CA ARG A 137 -33.79 -31.45 13.27
C ARG A 137 -34.82 -32.53 13.04
N ARG A 138 -34.88 -33.50 13.95
CA ARG A 138 -35.94 -34.50 13.96
C ARG A 138 -37.16 -33.92 14.67
N ASN A 139 -38.31 -33.91 14.00
CA ASN A 139 -39.57 -33.45 14.56
C ASN A 139 -40.64 -34.52 14.40
N SER A 140 -41.10 -35.07 15.52
CA SER A 140 -42.14 -36.12 15.66
C SER A 140 -41.87 -37.42 14.88
N ASP A 141 -41.76 -37.38 13.54
CA ASP A 141 -41.42 -38.50 12.65
C ASP A 141 -40.72 -38.06 11.33
N GLU A 142 -40.46 -36.75 11.14
CA GLU A 142 -39.83 -36.19 9.92
C GLU A 142 -38.46 -35.55 10.21
N LEU A 143 -37.59 -35.54 9.19
CA LEU A 143 -36.31 -34.83 9.21
C LEU A 143 -36.47 -33.48 8.50
N GLU A 144 -36.41 -32.40 9.28
CA GLU A 144 -36.43 -31.04 8.77
C GLU A 144 -35.00 -30.51 8.66
N LEU A 145 -34.66 -29.91 7.52
CA LEU A 145 -33.42 -29.16 7.35
C LEU A 145 -33.69 -27.72 7.78
N LEU A 146 -32.91 -27.17 8.71
CA LEU A 146 -33.04 -25.79 9.16
C LEU A 146 -31.73 -25.04 9.02
N TYR A 147 -31.84 -23.75 8.73
CA TYR A 147 -30.70 -22.84 8.83
C TYR A 147 -30.34 -22.60 10.29
N GLU A 148 -29.04 -22.71 10.59
CA GLU A 148 -28.48 -22.34 11.88
C GLU A 148 -27.45 -21.22 11.67
N TYR A 149 -27.76 -20.06 12.25
CA TYR A 149 -26.90 -18.88 12.14
C TYR A 149 -25.93 -18.76 13.32
N HIS A 150 -24.64 -18.91 13.02
CA HIS A 150 -23.54 -18.70 13.95
C HIS A 150 -23.12 -17.23 14.03
N ARG A 151 -23.92 -16.41 14.72
CA ARG A 151 -23.71 -14.96 14.84
C ARG A 151 -22.30 -14.52 15.28
N ARG A 152 -21.65 -15.31 16.14
CA ARG A 152 -20.29 -15.02 16.64
C ARG A 152 -19.25 -15.10 15.53
N ASN A 153 -19.39 -16.07 14.63
CA ASN A 153 -18.44 -16.27 13.54
C ASN A 153 -18.49 -15.10 12.55
N LEU A 154 -19.70 -14.69 12.16
CA LEU A 154 -19.88 -13.56 11.26
C LEU A 154 -19.40 -12.25 11.89
N PHE A 155 -19.72 -12.06 13.17
CA PHE A 155 -19.30 -10.87 13.91
C PHE A 155 -17.76 -10.76 13.98
N LEU A 156 -17.07 -11.84 14.35
CA LEU A 156 -15.60 -11.85 14.40
C LEU A 156 -14.97 -11.67 13.01
N ALA A 157 -15.55 -12.30 11.97
CA ALA A 157 -15.08 -12.20 10.59
C ALA A 157 -15.10 -10.76 10.04
N TYR A 158 -16.02 -9.91 10.52
CA TYR A 158 -16.11 -8.51 10.08
C TYR A 158 -15.55 -7.50 11.06
N LEU A 159 -15.68 -7.74 12.38
CA LEU A 159 -15.21 -6.82 13.40
C LEU A 159 -13.69 -6.73 13.39
N ILE A 160 -12.97 -7.86 13.35
CA ILE A 160 -11.51 -7.88 13.40
C ILE A 160 -10.91 -7.05 12.24
N PRO A 161 -11.17 -7.36 10.95
CA PRO A 161 -10.66 -6.54 9.87
C PRO A 161 -11.22 -5.12 9.90
N GLY A 162 -12.49 -4.93 10.27
CA GLY A 162 -13.09 -3.59 10.36
C GLY A 162 -12.35 -2.66 11.32
N VAL A 163 -12.02 -3.13 12.53
CA VAL A 163 -11.24 -2.36 13.51
C VAL A 163 -9.84 -2.05 12.99
N LEU A 164 -9.19 -3.00 12.33
CA LEU A 164 -7.85 -2.78 11.76
C LEU A 164 -7.88 -1.73 10.63
N VAL A 165 -8.94 -1.71 9.81
CA VAL A 165 -9.16 -0.67 8.80
C VAL A 165 -9.46 0.68 9.43
N VAL A 166 -10.22 0.73 10.54
CA VAL A 166 -10.48 1.98 11.30
C VAL A 166 -9.17 2.59 11.80
N VAL A 167 -8.31 1.78 12.44
CA VAL A 167 -6.98 2.23 12.89
C VAL A 167 -6.18 2.80 11.73
N GLY A 168 -6.27 2.16 10.57
CA GLY A 168 -5.62 2.64 9.37
C GLY A 168 -6.15 3.96 8.84
N CYS A 169 -7.48 4.11 8.82
CA CYS A 169 -8.11 5.36 8.44
C CYS A 169 -7.68 6.52 9.34
N ILE A 170 -7.56 6.29 10.65
CA ILE A 170 -7.09 7.30 11.60
C ILE A 170 -5.67 7.75 11.23
N VAL A 171 -4.76 6.82 10.96
CA VAL A 171 -3.39 7.18 10.53
C VAL A 171 -3.38 7.85 9.16
N GLY A 172 -4.23 7.43 8.23
CA GLY A 172 -4.41 8.09 6.94
C GLY A 172 -4.86 9.55 7.10
N VAL A 173 -5.84 9.82 7.98
CA VAL A 173 -6.29 11.18 8.30
C VAL A 173 -5.18 11.99 8.93
N ILE A 174 -4.43 11.43 9.91
CA ILE A 174 -3.30 12.13 10.55
C ILE A 174 -2.25 12.56 9.52
N ASN A 175 -1.89 11.67 8.58
CA ASN A 175 -0.96 12.03 7.50
C ASN A 175 -1.52 13.14 6.60
N ILE A 176 -2.81 13.07 6.22
CA ILE A 176 -3.45 14.14 5.43
C ILE A 176 -3.52 15.46 6.21
N MET A 177 -3.68 15.45 7.54
CA MET A 177 -3.71 16.68 8.34
C MET A 177 -2.31 17.29 8.50
N GLY A 178 -1.28 16.44 8.60
CA GLY A 178 0.12 16.87 8.68
C GLY A 178 0.68 17.37 7.35
N SER A 179 0.14 16.93 6.22
CA SER A 179 0.51 17.40 4.89
C SER A 179 -0.55 18.32 4.29
N THR A 180 -0.22 19.53 3.86
CA THR A 180 -1.17 20.46 3.20
C THR A 180 -1.82 19.90 1.91
N LYS A 181 -1.43 18.71 1.46
CA LYS A 181 -1.84 18.06 0.20
C LYS A 181 -2.26 16.61 0.46
N SER A 182 -3.27 16.12 -0.26
CA SER A 182 -3.58 14.68 -0.34
C SER A 182 -2.87 14.08 -1.55
N TYR A 183 -2.11 13.01 -1.33
CA TYR A 183 -1.38 12.39 -2.42
C TYR A 183 -2.25 11.38 -3.17
N SER A 184 -2.03 11.28 -4.46
CA SER A 184 -2.67 10.27 -5.30
C SER A 184 -1.60 9.33 -5.86
N SER A 185 -1.96 8.07 -6.12
CA SER A 185 -1.11 7.13 -6.87
C SER A 185 -1.12 7.39 -8.38
N THR A 186 -1.63 8.54 -8.83
CA THR A 186 -1.68 8.88 -10.24
C THR A 186 -0.29 9.15 -10.79
N LEU A 187 -0.03 8.64 -12.00
CA LEU A 187 1.20 8.85 -12.76
C LEU A 187 1.61 10.33 -12.85
N SER A 188 0.64 11.25 -12.90
CA SER A 188 0.89 12.69 -12.88
C SER A 188 1.57 13.19 -11.59
N THR A 189 1.27 12.59 -10.44
CA THR A 189 1.93 12.93 -9.17
C THR A 189 3.38 12.46 -9.21
N VAL A 190 3.60 11.21 -9.63
CA VAL A 190 4.94 10.62 -9.76
C VAL A 190 5.81 11.45 -10.71
N ILE A 191 5.30 11.81 -11.89
CA ILE A 191 6.03 12.64 -12.88
C ILE A 191 6.39 14.02 -12.32
N ARG A 192 5.47 14.66 -11.58
CA ARG A 192 5.75 15.98 -10.98
C ARG A 192 6.86 15.89 -9.94
N THR A 193 6.89 14.82 -9.15
CA THR A 193 7.90 14.63 -8.11
C THR A 193 9.23 14.10 -8.65
N SER A 194 9.24 13.45 -9.82
CA SER A 194 10.44 12.83 -10.41
C SER A 194 11.21 13.70 -11.41
N ARG A 195 10.62 14.83 -11.87
CA ARG A 195 11.32 15.79 -12.75
C ARG A 195 12.32 16.64 -11.96
N ASN A 196 13.52 16.08 -11.77
CA ASN A 196 14.66 16.74 -11.13
C ASN A 196 15.96 16.43 -11.89
N GLU A 197 16.84 17.43 -12.06
CA GLU A 197 18.17 17.24 -12.66
C GLU A 197 19.00 16.16 -11.97
N SER A 198 18.87 16.02 -10.64
CA SER A 198 19.56 14.97 -9.88
C SER A 198 19.18 13.57 -10.37
N LEU A 199 17.89 13.36 -10.67
CA LEU A 199 17.38 12.07 -11.14
C LEU A 199 17.77 11.83 -12.60
N ASP A 200 17.79 12.87 -13.43
CA ASP A 200 18.18 12.76 -14.84
C ASP A 200 19.65 12.41 -15.03
N ARG A 201 20.53 12.87 -14.13
CA ARG A 201 21.96 12.48 -14.11
C ARG A 201 22.20 11.04 -13.66
N LEU A 202 21.29 10.48 -12.85
CA LEU A 202 21.38 9.11 -12.35
C LEU A 202 20.96 8.08 -13.39
N ILE A 203 19.88 8.36 -14.11
CA ILE A 203 19.26 7.40 -15.04
C ILE A 203 19.98 7.48 -16.38
N GLN A 204 20.94 6.57 -16.59
CA GLN A 204 21.63 6.42 -17.87
C GLN A 204 20.65 5.98 -18.97
N ILE A 205 20.98 6.27 -20.23
CA ILE A 205 20.13 5.92 -21.40
C ILE A 205 19.79 4.43 -21.41
N THR A 206 20.73 3.57 -21.00
CA THR A 206 20.56 2.12 -20.92
C THR A 206 19.53 1.68 -19.86
N ASP A 207 19.32 2.48 -18.82
CA ASP A 207 18.38 2.21 -17.73
C ASP A 207 16.97 2.77 -18.01
N ARG A 208 16.74 3.44 -19.15
CA ARG A 208 15.45 4.08 -19.52
C ARG A 208 14.42 3.11 -20.13
N ASN A 209 14.70 1.81 -20.16
CA ASN A 209 13.80 0.82 -20.75
C ASN A 209 12.59 0.47 -19.86
N GLY A 210 12.64 0.79 -18.56
CA GLY A 210 11.56 0.51 -17.59
C GLY A 210 11.35 -0.98 -17.30
N GLY A 211 12.31 -1.84 -17.65
CA GLY A 211 12.21 -3.29 -17.50
C GLY A 211 12.42 -3.76 -16.05
N ASN A 212 11.72 -4.84 -15.67
CA ASN A 212 11.94 -5.55 -14.42
C ASN A 212 12.93 -6.70 -14.63
N PRO A 213 13.84 -7.00 -13.67
CA PRO A 213 13.99 -6.36 -12.36
C PRO A 213 14.76 -5.03 -12.40
N LEU A 214 14.52 -4.16 -11.42
CA LEU A 214 15.23 -2.88 -11.26
C LEU A 214 16.76 -3.08 -11.22
N PRO A 215 17.55 -2.31 -12.01
CA PRO A 215 19.01 -2.37 -11.99
C PRO A 215 19.60 -2.15 -10.59
N LYS A 216 20.63 -2.94 -10.22
CA LYS A 216 21.20 -2.95 -8.85
C LYS A 216 21.74 -1.60 -8.38
N ASN A 217 22.29 -0.81 -9.31
CA ASN A 217 22.75 0.57 -9.08
C ASN A 217 21.58 1.48 -8.66
N LEU A 218 20.46 1.41 -9.37
CA LEU A 218 19.27 2.19 -9.05
C LEU A 218 18.61 1.70 -7.76
N ALA A 219 18.48 0.38 -7.59
CA ALA A 219 17.89 -0.23 -6.41
C ALA A 219 18.57 0.18 -5.08
N ARG A 220 19.88 0.46 -5.10
CA ARG A 220 20.67 0.88 -3.93
C ARG A 220 20.74 2.39 -3.72
N THR A 221 20.20 3.17 -4.66
CA THR A 221 20.21 4.62 -4.56
C THR A 221 19.21 5.06 -3.49
N LYS A 222 19.67 5.86 -2.52
CA LYS A 222 18.81 6.46 -1.50
C LYS A 222 18.18 7.73 -2.04
N VAL A 223 16.86 7.78 -1.95
CA VAL A 223 16.01 8.89 -2.36
C VAL A 223 15.14 9.36 -1.20
N ARG A 224 14.75 10.63 -1.24
CA ARG A 224 13.84 11.26 -0.28
C ARG A 224 12.99 12.29 -1.01
N LEU A 225 11.78 12.56 -0.51
CA LEU A 225 11.02 13.74 -0.92
C LEU A 225 11.45 14.95 -0.08
N ALA A 226 12.06 15.97 -0.71
CA ALA A 226 12.51 17.19 -0.05
C ALA A 226 11.81 18.44 -0.61
N SER A 227 11.70 19.49 0.20
CA SER A 227 11.19 20.80 -0.23
C SER A 227 12.26 21.52 -1.06
N LEU A 228 11.85 22.09 -2.20
CA LEU A 228 12.70 22.86 -3.10
C LEU A 228 12.82 24.29 -2.55
N TYR A 229 13.89 24.58 -1.81
CA TYR A 229 14.20 25.95 -1.38
C TYR A 229 15.05 26.66 -2.46
N GLY A 230 14.53 27.75 -3.05
CA GLY A 230 15.37 28.73 -3.73
C GLY A 230 15.33 28.85 -5.26
N THR A 231 14.19 28.68 -5.92
CA THR A 231 13.98 29.29 -7.26
C THR A 231 12.73 30.16 -7.26
N SER A 232 12.94 31.41 -7.68
CA SER A 232 12.07 32.59 -7.62
C SER A 232 10.55 32.35 -7.71
N VAL A 233 9.83 32.95 -6.75
CA VAL A 233 8.37 33.20 -6.72
C VAL A 233 7.48 31.96 -6.58
N ALA A 234 7.47 31.34 -5.39
CA ALA A 234 6.34 30.52 -4.95
C ALA A 234 5.35 31.40 -4.18
N LEU A 235 4.44 32.06 -4.90
CA LEU A 235 3.33 32.81 -4.31
C LEU A 235 2.21 31.90 -3.77
N ASP A 236 2.32 30.57 -3.84
CA ASP A 236 1.21 29.68 -3.46
C ASP A 236 1.59 28.22 -3.09
N GLY A 237 2.70 28.03 -2.35
CA GLY A 237 2.93 26.79 -1.58
C GLY A 237 4.24 26.04 -1.84
N GLU A 238 4.58 25.18 -0.88
CA GLU A 238 5.77 24.31 -0.86
C GLU A 238 5.82 23.40 -2.11
N ASN A 239 6.91 23.50 -2.88
CA ASN A 239 7.23 22.62 -3.99
C ASN A 239 8.12 21.47 -3.49
N PHE A 240 7.80 20.23 -3.86
CA PHE A 240 8.56 19.05 -3.45
C PHE A 240 9.15 18.31 -4.65
N ALA A 241 10.37 17.79 -4.51
CA ALA A 241 11.00 16.93 -5.51
C ALA A 241 11.69 15.74 -4.85
N ILE A 242 11.81 14.65 -5.61
CA ILE A 242 12.64 13.51 -5.22
C ILE A 242 14.10 13.92 -5.39
N GLU A 243 14.85 13.87 -4.29
CA GLU A 243 16.28 14.16 -4.24
C GLU A 243 17.07 12.87 -3.94
N ILE A 244 18.28 12.78 -4.51
CA ILE A 244 19.21 11.68 -4.22
C ILE A 244 20.01 12.06 -2.98
N VAL A 245 19.90 11.25 -1.93
CA VAL A 245 20.59 11.45 -0.65
C VAL A 245 21.95 10.74 -0.63
N GLY A 246 22.13 9.67 -1.41
CA GLY A 246 23.40 8.95 -1.52
C GLY A 246 23.25 7.51 -2.02
N TYR A 247 24.32 6.72 -1.93
CA TYR A 247 24.34 5.31 -2.35
C TYR A 247 24.70 4.38 -1.19
N VAL A 248 24.03 3.24 -1.11
CA VAL A 248 24.48 2.16 -0.23
C VAL A 248 25.69 1.47 -0.88
N SER A 249 26.90 1.86 -0.45
CA SER A 249 28.11 1.12 -0.79
C SER A 249 28.06 -0.22 -0.07
N GLY A 250 27.86 -1.30 -0.82
CA GLY A 250 27.99 -2.65 -0.26
C GLY A 250 29.48 -2.92 -0.04
N ASN A 251 29.85 -3.45 1.12
CA ASN A 251 31.21 -3.93 1.42
C ASN A 251 31.75 -4.78 0.26
N MET A 252 32.51 -4.15 -0.65
CA MET A 252 33.60 -4.81 -1.33
C MET A 252 34.79 -4.65 -0.41
N ALA A 253 35.42 -5.76 -0.07
CA ALA A 253 36.69 -5.80 0.61
C ALA A 253 37.63 -4.77 -0.04
N ASP A 254 37.96 -3.73 0.70
CA ASP A 254 39.09 -2.84 0.46
C ASP A 254 40.35 -3.69 0.66
N ASN A 255 40.73 -4.44 -0.39
CA ASN A 255 42.08 -4.95 -0.50
C ASN A 255 42.90 -3.86 -1.17
N GLY A 256 43.71 -3.21 -0.34
CA GLY A 256 44.40 -1.99 -0.68
C GLY A 256 45.30 -2.13 -1.90
N THR A 257 45.35 -1.06 -2.68
CA THR A 257 46.58 -0.65 -3.34
C THR A 257 46.55 0.85 -3.53
N ARG A 258 46.87 1.57 -2.44
CA ARG A 258 47.52 2.87 -2.57
C ARG A 258 48.91 2.62 -3.15
N GLN A 259 49.14 3.01 -4.39
CA GLN A 259 50.46 3.51 -4.77
C GLN A 259 50.32 4.95 -5.23
N ALA A 260 50.83 5.82 -4.37
CA ALA A 260 51.19 7.18 -4.68
C ALA A 260 52.34 7.17 -5.68
N HIS A 261 52.29 8.03 -6.69
CA HIS A 261 53.51 8.71 -7.12
C HIS A 261 53.26 10.20 -7.27
N ARG A 262 54.05 10.91 -6.48
CA ARG A 262 54.18 12.34 -6.27
C ARG A 262 54.87 12.96 -7.50
N GLY A 263 54.48 14.20 -7.83
CA GLY A 263 54.96 14.92 -9.00
C GLY A 263 56.33 15.57 -8.87
N ASP A 264 56.78 16.05 -10.03
CA ASP A 264 57.75 17.11 -10.35
C ASP A 264 57.27 17.61 -11.74
N GLY A 265 57.28 18.87 -12.17
CA GLY A 265 58.08 20.03 -11.83
C GLY A 265 58.53 20.71 -13.13
N GLN A 266 57.70 21.64 -13.65
CA GLN A 266 58.05 22.94 -14.27
C GLN A 266 59.03 23.07 -15.48
N GLY A 267 58.64 23.94 -16.45
CA GLY A 267 59.51 24.62 -17.44
C GLY A 267 59.12 24.33 -18.90
N ASP A 268 58.29 25.13 -19.58
CA ASP A 268 58.50 26.44 -20.24
C ASP A 268 59.08 26.35 -21.68
N GLU A 269 58.65 27.30 -22.53
CA GLU A 269 59.02 27.57 -23.93
C GLU A 269 58.45 26.59 -24.98
N GLY A 270 57.86 26.97 -26.12
CA GLY A 270 57.62 28.26 -26.76
C GLY A 270 57.32 28.01 -28.24
N ARG A 271 56.37 28.78 -28.79
CA ARG A 271 56.34 29.28 -30.18
C ARG A 271 56.02 28.33 -31.38
N LEU A 272 55.24 28.95 -32.29
CA LEU A 272 55.03 28.68 -33.73
C LEU A 272 54.05 27.53 -34.03
N GLY A 273 52.98 27.67 -34.80
CA GLY A 273 52.62 28.64 -35.83
C GLY A 273 52.08 27.87 -37.04
N VAL A 274 50.85 28.15 -37.44
CA VAL A 274 50.31 28.11 -38.82
C VAL A 274 50.64 26.86 -39.67
N GLN A 275 49.65 26.01 -39.95
CA GLN A 275 48.86 25.99 -41.20
C GLN A 275 47.76 24.94 -41.12
#